data_AF-A0A7S4SGH6-F1
#
_entry.id   AF-A0A7S4SGH6-F1
#
_cell.length_a   1.000
_cell.length_b   1.000
_cell.length_c   1.000
_cell.angle_alpha   90.00
_cell.angle_beta   90.00
_cell.angle_gamma   90.00
#
_symmetry.space_group_name_H-M   'P 1'
#
loop_
_entity.id
_entity.type
_entity.pdbx_description
1 polymer ?
#
loop_
_entity_poly.entity_id
_entity_poly.type
_entity_poly.pdbx_seq_one_letter_code
_entity_poly.pdbx_strand_id
1 'polypeptide(L)'
;MGGPPSANVIYVHPARPAAMHLAAALVALVPALATGSVLRPEQMQQMLHERQATDHESSALLQQSDTGLPTESESMNYLLRTLSKFKKFAVGSSADLKANQRKQEQQLQDAIRRTSDPNVRLALEQSVASSEQSLLETGRVYESMVNFSDSMIGLIRSATSNGVGCDQMACGPHSSCTETTTGAECVCNEGYVGQGTNCRAPPEFMPHRLLREGTAGATEAADMDVNVFDSNRIAIVFRDVSAGNVGRVLVGRVREAGMADLSPPEQFTLKGGKAFNPVVAGTSSGKIAIAWRDDDRQGACWLRGASLGGTVRGADMAITWGQPDNFCSGQAHKMSIVGLPNGRVAVLFSDRILATQRNPMESFGNSLLAEVGTSGAVTVMGTYRFTDSPVCRLEVTKVTPSAFVLAARAGKAMDDMDPSLITRQEAMAMYGEVVGDDLVFDPNAMNIEPQRVHIWARGLSLIAPNTVAYAYQDGSDMSMKMAVIEIDPVTHRMTLAQQPVLLRGGFSPYVSMLSVPYTASDPHTLVYYEGNYSSMVSLCSWGVRDKKVSRCEDFSWLMQKLSSVSGVHLGGGKSFMVFSTEAGVPYYGVFGLSKK
;
A
#
# COMPACT_ATOMS: atom_id res chain seq x y z
N MET A 1 29.48 -13.08 52.99
CA MET A 1 29.94 -11.98 52.10
C MET A 1 29.43 -12.29 50.70
N GLY A 2 28.61 -11.55 49.99
CA GLY A 2 27.81 -10.35 50.21
C GLY A 2 27.12 -10.16 48.86
N GLY A 3 25.84 -10.55 48.74
CA GLY A 3 25.07 -10.39 47.51
C GLY A 3 24.46 -9.00 47.41
N PRO A 4 24.31 -8.42 46.21
CA PRO A 4 23.59 -7.15 46.05
C PRO A 4 22.07 -7.38 45.94
N PRO A 5 21.26 -6.42 46.42
CA PRO A 5 19.84 -6.61 46.68
C PRO A 5 18.95 -6.39 45.45
N SER A 6 17.84 -7.13 45.46
CA SER A 6 16.65 -6.96 44.63
C SER A 6 15.89 -5.69 45.01
N ALA A 7 15.65 -4.80 44.04
CA ALA A 7 14.76 -3.66 44.18
C ALA A 7 13.33 -4.09 43.82
N ASN A 8 12.46 -4.19 44.82
CA ASN A 8 11.01 -4.30 44.66
C ASN A 8 10.44 -2.93 44.27
N VAL A 9 9.91 -2.82 43.06
CA VAL A 9 9.08 -1.68 42.64
C VAL A 9 7.62 -2.05 42.87
N ILE A 10 7.02 -1.41 43.87
CA ILE A 10 5.59 -1.47 44.17
C ILE A 10 4.87 -0.57 43.17
N TYR A 11 4.14 -1.14 42.22
CA TYR A 11 3.17 -0.40 41.40
C TYR A 11 1.85 -0.30 42.17
N VAL A 12 1.53 0.90 42.63
CA VAL A 12 0.21 1.26 43.15
C VAL A 12 -0.72 1.51 41.96
N HIS A 13 -1.72 0.66 41.77
CA HIS A 13 -2.84 0.91 40.88
C HIS A 13 -3.76 1.98 41.49
N PRO A 14 -4.12 3.06 40.79
CA PRO A 14 -5.35 3.77 41.08
C PRO A 14 -6.51 3.10 40.33
N ALA A 15 -7.52 2.74 41.10
CA ALA A 15 -8.78 2.20 40.66
C ALA A 15 -9.51 3.16 39.70
N ARG A 16 -10.06 2.61 38.62
CA ARG A 16 -11.11 3.25 37.81
C ARG A 16 -12.42 3.27 38.61
N PRO A 17 -13.16 4.39 38.65
CA PRO A 17 -14.60 4.32 38.78
C PRO A 17 -15.28 4.44 37.41
N ALA A 18 -16.40 3.74 37.35
CA ALA A 18 -17.25 3.52 36.21
C ALA A 18 -17.97 4.79 35.74
N ALA A 19 -18.41 4.71 34.49
CA ALA A 19 -19.37 5.61 33.86
C ALA A 19 -20.70 5.66 34.63
N MET A 20 -21.24 6.86 34.81
CA MET A 20 -22.68 7.11 34.74
C MET A 20 -22.98 8.62 34.73
N HIS A 21 -24.02 8.99 33.96
CA HIS A 21 -24.74 10.26 33.88
C HIS A 21 -24.35 11.25 32.76
N LEU A 22 -24.93 11.00 31.58
CA LEU A 22 -25.58 12.02 30.76
C LEU A 22 -26.85 12.49 31.49
N ALA A 23 -26.92 13.77 31.86
CA ALA A 23 -28.13 14.61 31.83
C ALA A 23 -27.86 15.97 32.48
N ALA A 24 -28.40 17.02 31.85
CA ALA A 24 -28.70 18.35 32.38
C ALA A 24 -27.54 19.33 32.68
N ALA A 25 -27.29 20.26 31.75
CA ALA A 25 -26.83 21.62 32.06
C ALA A 25 -27.12 22.58 30.89
N LEU A 26 -28.33 23.12 30.85
CA LEU A 26 -28.68 24.38 30.18
C LEU A 26 -29.31 25.24 31.28
N VAL A 27 -28.93 26.52 31.35
CA VAL A 27 -29.15 27.50 32.45
C VAL A 27 -27.92 27.67 33.36
N ALA A 28 -26.99 28.54 32.96
CA ALA A 28 -26.26 29.48 33.82
C ALA A 28 -25.22 30.25 32.98
N LEU A 29 -25.51 31.51 32.61
CA LEU A 29 -24.51 32.52 32.20
C LEU A 29 -25.13 33.93 32.16
N VAL A 30 -25.42 34.48 33.33
CA VAL A 30 -25.49 35.92 33.68
C VAL A 30 -25.09 35.93 35.17
N PRO A 31 -24.10 36.71 35.67
CA PRO A 31 -23.84 38.13 35.37
C PRO A 31 -22.34 38.53 35.27
N ALA A 32 -22.04 39.64 34.58
CA ALA A 32 -21.02 40.63 34.99
C ALA A 32 -20.80 41.68 33.89
N LEU A 33 -21.67 42.70 33.80
CA LEU A 33 -21.31 43.99 33.22
C LEU A 33 -22.01 45.09 34.02
N ALA A 34 -21.35 45.56 35.06
CA ALA A 34 -21.68 46.79 35.75
C ALA A 34 -20.48 47.74 35.63
N THR A 35 -20.39 48.45 34.51
CA THR A 35 -19.66 49.71 34.43
C THR A 35 -20.49 50.68 33.60
N GLY A 36 -20.88 51.77 34.25
CA GLY A 36 -21.84 52.73 33.73
C GLY A 36 -21.31 53.51 32.55
N SER A 37 -22.08 53.50 31.47
CA SER A 37 -22.15 54.63 30.54
C SER A 37 -23.57 55.16 30.59
N VAL A 38 -23.70 56.43 30.99
CA VAL A 38 -24.98 57.14 31.04
C VAL A 38 -25.45 57.34 29.61
N LEU A 39 -26.45 56.54 29.20
CA LEU A 39 -27.17 56.72 27.95
C LEU A 39 -27.85 58.09 27.94
N ARG A 40 -27.71 58.82 26.84
CA ARG A 40 -28.42 60.08 26.62
C ARG A 40 -29.93 59.78 26.43
N PRO A 41 -30.84 60.58 27.00
CA PRO A 41 -32.29 60.36 26.93
C PRO A 41 -32.85 60.15 25.52
N GLU A 42 -32.23 60.77 24.50
CA GLU A 42 -32.68 60.67 23.11
C GLU A 42 -32.48 59.28 22.49
N GLN A 43 -31.43 58.54 22.88
CA GLN A 43 -31.20 57.16 22.39
C GLN A 43 -32.17 56.15 22.99
N MET A 44 -32.74 56.45 24.17
CA MET A 44 -33.70 55.58 24.83
C MET A 44 -35.10 55.69 24.19
N GLN A 45 -35.47 56.87 23.66
CA GLN A 45 -36.72 57.05 22.91
C GLN A 45 -36.65 56.40 21.51
N GLN A 46 -35.49 56.40 20.86
CA GLN A 46 -35.33 55.75 19.56
C GLN A 46 -35.44 54.22 19.66
N MET A 47 -34.84 53.60 20.69
CA MET A 47 -35.00 52.16 20.95
C MET A 47 -36.43 51.77 21.36
N LEU A 48 -37.18 52.65 22.01
CA LEU A 48 -38.59 52.41 22.35
C LEU A 48 -39.50 52.44 21.11
N HIS A 49 -39.22 53.30 20.13
CA HIS A 49 -39.95 53.33 18.87
C HIS A 49 -39.64 52.14 17.96
N GLU A 50 -38.40 51.64 17.95
CA GLU A 50 -38.02 50.46 17.17
C GLU A 50 -38.61 49.15 17.74
N ARG A 51 -38.78 49.07 19.07
CA ARG A 51 -39.50 47.96 19.72
C ARG A 51 -41.00 47.95 19.43
N GLN A 52 -41.64 49.11 19.37
CA GLN A 52 -43.07 49.19 19.05
C GLN A 52 -43.38 48.80 17.59
N ALA A 53 -42.43 48.97 16.66
CA ALA A 53 -42.58 48.53 15.28
C ALA A 53 -42.42 47.00 15.12
N THR A 54 -41.58 46.36 15.94
CA THR A 54 -41.37 44.89 15.91
C THR A 54 -42.46 44.10 16.63
N ASP A 55 -43.13 44.69 17.63
CA ASP A 55 -44.26 44.06 18.33
C ASP A 55 -45.54 44.02 17.46
N HIS A 56 -45.71 44.95 16.51
CA HIS A 56 -46.83 44.92 15.57
C HIS A 56 -46.70 43.85 14.48
N GLU A 57 -45.48 43.52 14.04
CA GLU A 57 -45.23 42.45 13.07
C GLU A 57 -45.38 41.06 13.71
N SER A 58 -45.05 40.95 15.00
CA SER A 58 -45.18 39.72 15.79
C SER A 58 -46.64 39.34 16.10
N SER A 59 -47.52 40.34 16.23
CA SER A 59 -48.95 40.09 16.48
C SER A 59 -49.74 39.71 15.21
N ALA A 60 -49.25 40.05 14.02
CA ALA A 60 -49.87 39.66 12.74
C ALA A 60 -49.57 38.20 12.36
N LEU A 61 -48.46 37.63 12.85
CA LEU A 61 -48.06 36.23 12.61
C LEU A 61 -48.83 35.21 13.47
N LEU A 62 -49.55 35.66 14.52
CA LEU A 62 -50.31 34.78 15.41
C LEU A 62 -51.79 34.60 15.02
N GLN A 63 -52.27 35.28 13.98
CA GLN A 63 -53.66 35.13 13.47
C GLN A 63 -53.79 34.16 12.29
N GLN A 64 -52.74 33.42 11.94
CA GLN A 64 -52.77 32.50 10.81
C GLN A 64 -52.17 31.15 11.23
N SER A 65 -52.93 30.34 11.96
CA SER A 65 -52.53 28.96 12.29
C SER A 65 -53.75 28.07 12.46
N ASP A 66 -54.41 27.78 11.34
CA ASP A 66 -55.33 26.63 11.21
C ASP A 66 -54.84 25.72 10.05
N THR A 67 -53.52 25.61 9.91
CA THR A 67 -52.85 24.71 8.96
C THR A 67 -52.19 23.61 9.77
N GLY A 68 -52.43 22.34 9.40
CA GLY A 68 -51.95 21.17 10.12
C GLY A 68 -50.44 21.14 10.39
N LEU A 69 -50.01 20.19 11.22
CA LEU A 69 -48.61 20.02 11.63
C LEU A 69 -47.66 20.20 10.43
N PRO A 70 -46.65 21.10 10.54
CA PRO A 70 -45.73 21.37 9.45
C PRO A 70 -45.06 20.07 9.00
N THR A 71 -44.98 19.88 7.69
CA THR A 71 -44.31 18.71 7.14
C THR A 71 -42.84 18.71 7.55
N GLU A 72 -42.22 17.53 7.60
CA GLU A 72 -40.81 17.39 7.93
C GLU A 72 -39.91 18.22 7.00
N SER A 73 -40.30 18.34 5.72
CA SER A 73 -39.60 19.17 4.73
C SER A 73 -39.69 20.67 5.04
N GLU A 74 -40.81 21.15 5.55
CA GLU A 74 -41.01 22.56 5.92
C GLU A 74 -40.22 22.89 7.18
N SER A 75 -40.25 21.99 8.17
CA SER A 75 -39.46 22.09 9.40
C SER A 75 -37.96 22.16 9.10
N MET A 76 -37.49 21.34 8.15
CA MET A 76 -36.08 21.30 7.78
C MET A 76 -35.63 22.52 6.97
N ASN A 77 -36.46 22.99 6.03
CA ASN A 77 -36.21 24.23 5.29
C ASN A 77 -36.18 25.44 6.23
N TYR A 78 -37.04 25.46 7.24
CA TYR A 78 -37.03 26.47 8.28
C TYR A 78 -35.71 26.46 9.08
N LEU A 79 -35.21 25.26 9.44
CA LEU A 79 -33.93 25.08 10.13
C LEU A 79 -32.74 25.59 9.28
N LEU A 80 -32.68 25.23 7.99
CA LEU A 80 -31.65 25.70 7.05
C LEU A 80 -31.66 27.22 6.89
N ARG A 81 -32.84 27.84 6.78
CA ARG A 81 -32.98 29.30 6.73
C ARG A 81 -32.50 29.95 8.02
N THR A 82 -32.81 29.35 9.17
CA THR A 82 -32.41 29.87 10.48
C THR A 82 -30.88 29.82 10.65
N LEU A 83 -30.25 28.69 10.30
CA LEU A 83 -28.79 28.55 10.34
C LEU A 83 -28.09 29.50 9.37
N SER A 84 -28.66 29.73 8.18
CA SER A 84 -28.13 30.71 7.23
C SER A 84 -28.22 32.15 7.76
N LYS A 85 -29.33 32.51 8.41
CA LYS A 85 -29.47 33.81 9.10
C LYS A 85 -28.46 33.96 10.24
N PHE A 86 -28.29 32.91 11.05
CA PHE A 86 -27.32 32.90 12.15
C PHE A 86 -25.87 33.02 11.65
N LYS A 87 -25.50 32.34 10.56
CA LYS A 87 -24.20 32.51 9.89
C LYS A 87 -24.00 33.95 9.39
N LYS A 88 -25.00 34.51 8.70
CA LYS A 88 -24.94 35.91 8.23
C LYS A 88 -24.77 36.89 9.38
N PHE A 89 -25.47 36.68 10.48
CA PHE A 89 -25.32 37.46 11.71
C PHE A 89 -23.88 37.37 12.24
N ALA A 90 -23.33 36.17 12.43
CA ALA A 90 -21.97 35.99 12.94
C ALA A 90 -20.90 36.65 12.05
N VAL A 91 -21.03 36.55 10.72
CA VAL A 91 -20.13 37.21 9.77
C VAL A 91 -20.26 38.74 9.84
N GLY A 92 -21.48 39.25 9.87
CA GLY A 92 -21.76 40.69 10.01
C GLY A 92 -21.20 41.25 11.32
N SER A 93 -21.53 40.64 12.45
CA SER A 93 -21.05 41.06 13.77
C SER A 93 -19.54 40.98 13.92
N SER A 94 -18.88 39.99 13.31
CA SER A 94 -17.41 39.92 13.28
C SER A 94 -16.79 41.08 12.49
N ALA A 95 -17.40 41.44 11.36
CA ALA A 95 -16.94 42.56 10.54
C ALA A 95 -17.13 43.91 11.27
N ASP A 96 -18.28 44.12 11.90
CA ASP A 96 -18.60 45.33 12.67
C ASP A 96 -17.68 45.48 13.89
N LEU A 97 -17.42 44.39 14.62
CA LEU A 97 -16.49 44.36 15.74
C LEU A 97 -15.08 44.79 15.29
N LYS A 98 -14.56 44.19 14.21
CA LYS A 98 -13.25 44.56 13.64
C LYS A 98 -13.20 46.03 13.21
N ALA A 99 -14.28 46.55 12.62
CA ALA A 99 -14.36 47.95 12.22
C ALA A 99 -14.35 48.90 13.43
N ASN A 100 -15.11 48.58 14.48
CA ASN A 100 -15.14 49.37 15.72
C ASN A 100 -13.80 49.31 16.44
N GLN A 101 -13.15 48.16 16.45
CA GLN A 101 -11.86 48.00 17.08
C GLN A 101 -10.76 48.80 16.38
N ARG A 102 -10.73 48.81 15.04
CA ARG A 102 -9.80 49.69 14.29
C ARG A 102 -9.98 51.16 14.65
N LYS A 103 -11.23 51.61 14.88
CA LYS A 103 -11.51 52.99 15.32
C LYS A 103 -10.99 53.24 16.74
N GLN A 104 -11.21 52.30 17.66
CA GLN A 104 -10.71 52.41 19.05
C GLN A 104 -9.17 52.38 19.10
N GLU A 105 -8.54 51.50 18.32
CA GLU A 105 -7.09 51.41 18.24
C GLU A 105 -6.48 52.70 17.70
N GLN A 106 -7.06 53.29 16.65
CA GLN A 106 -6.65 54.60 16.16
C GLN A 106 -6.77 55.69 17.23
N GLN A 107 -7.88 55.71 17.99
CA GLN A 107 -8.05 56.66 19.09
C GLN A 107 -7.01 56.46 20.21
N LEU A 108 -6.70 55.22 20.56
CA LEU A 108 -5.67 54.90 21.55
C LEU A 108 -4.27 55.29 21.05
N GLN A 109 -3.94 55.02 19.80
CA GLN A 109 -2.66 55.43 19.20
C GLN A 109 -2.52 56.95 19.15
N ASP A 110 -3.59 57.67 18.81
CA ASP A 110 -3.59 59.14 18.84
C ASP A 110 -3.42 59.67 20.26
N ALA A 111 -4.02 59.04 21.27
CA ALA A 111 -3.84 59.39 22.67
C ALA A 111 -2.39 59.13 23.15
N ILE A 112 -1.79 58.01 22.74
CA ILE A 112 -0.37 57.67 23.02
C ILE A 112 0.56 58.73 22.45
N ARG A 113 0.29 59.22 21.23
CA ARG A 113 1.11 60.26 20.57
C ARG A 113 0.99 61.63 21.23
N ARG A 114 -0.16 61.92 21.86
CA ARG A 114 -0.46 63.23 22.48
C ARG A 114 -0.02 63.33 23.93
N THR A 115 0.11 62.21 24.64
CA THR A 115 0.49 62.24 26.05
C THR A 115 2.01 62.39 26.22
N SER A 116 2.42 63.28 27.12
CA SER A 116 3.82 63.46 27.53
C SER A 116 4.16 62.71 28.82
N ASP A 117 3.15 62.20 29.54
CA ASP A 117 3.33 61.46 30.78
C ASP A 117 3.69 59.98 30.49
N PRO A 118 4.86 59.48 30.92
CA PRO A 118 5.30 58.12 30.67
C PRO A 118 4.41 57.05 31.32
N ASN A 119 3.78 57.33 32.47
CA ASN A 119 2.90 56.39 33.15
C ASN A 119 1.56 56.26 32.39
N VAL A 120 1.02 57.38 31.90
CA VAL A 120 -0.19 57.39 31.06
C VAL A 120 0.08 56.68 29.73
N ARG A 121 1.25 56.92 29.14
CA ARG A 121 1.67 56.24 27.92
C ARG A 121 1.71 54.71 28.10
N LEU A 122 2.34 54.24 29.17
CA LEU A 122 2.41 52.80 29.47
C LEU A 122 1.02 52.18 29.68
N ALA A 123 0.12 52.87 30.39
CA ALA A 123 -1.26 52.40 30.60
C ALA A 123 -2.07 52.32 29.28
N LEU A 124 -1.85 53.28 28.36
CA LEU A 124 -2.47 53.26 27.04
C LEU A 124 -1.90 52.14 26.15
N GLU A 125 -0.58 51.91 26.18
CA GLU A 125 0.06 50.80 25.47
C GLU A 125 -0.46 49.43 25.98
N GLN A 126 -0.63 49.27 27.30
CA GLN A 126 -1.28 48.09 27.88
C GLN A 126 -2.74 47.94 27.45
N SER A 127 -3.47 49.05 27.31
CA SER A 127 -4.86 49.03 26.85
C SER A 127 -4.99 48.58 25.40
N VAL A 128 -4.03 48.95 24.53
CA VAL A 128 -3.96 48.46 23.14
C VAL A 128 -3.74 46.95 23.12
N ALA A 129 -2.75 46.45 23.87
CA ALA A 129 -2.45 45.02 23.93
C ALA A 129 -3.63 44.19 24.47
N SER A 130 -4.30 44.67 25.52
CA SER A 130 -5.50 44.03 26.08
C SER A 130 -6.67 44.01 25.08
N SER A 131 -6.85 45.12 24.35
CA SER A 131 -7.85 45.23 23.28
C SER A 131 -7.58 44.19 22.17
N GLU A 132 -6.34 44.08 21.69
CA GLU A 132 -5.96 43.09 20.67
C GLU A 132 -6.23 41.65 21.10
N GLN A 133 -5.94 41.31 22.36
CA GLN A 133 -6.23 39.98 22.89
C GLN A 133 -7.75 39.70 22.91
N SER A 134 -8.55 40.68 23.33
CA SER A 134 -10.02 40.58 23.32
C SER A 134 -10.58 40.37 21.90
N LEU A 135 -9.95 40.98 20.87
CA LEU A 135 -10.32 40.76 19.47
C LEU A 135 -10.07 39.33 19.02
N LEU A 136 -8.92 38.75 19.41
CA LEU A 136 -8.56 37.38 19.05
C LEU A 136 -9.53 36.38 19.70
N GLU A 137 -9.85 36.58 20.98
CA GLU A 137 -10.80 35.73 21.70
C GLU A 137 -12.21 35.83 21.10
N THR A 138 -12.71 37.05 20.88
CA THR A 138 -14.03 37.28 20.28
C THR A 138 -14.08 36.80 18.82
N GLY A 139 -12.98 36.96 18.08
CA GLY A 139 -12.82 36.47 16.71
C GLY A 139 -12.95 34.95 16.62
N ARG A 140 -12.32 34.22 17.55
CA ARG A 140 -12.44 32.75 17.64
C ARG A 140 -13.88 32.31 17.93
N VAL A 141 -14.63 33.06 18.74
CA VAL A 141 -16.04 32.76 19.02
C VAL A 141 -16.89 32.87 17.75
N TYR A 142 -16.76 33.97 17.00
CA TYR A 142 -17.52 34.14 15.74
C TYR A 142 -17.12 33.12 14.67
N GLU A 143 -15.83 32.80 14.55
CA GLU A 143 -15.35 31.74 13.65
C GLU A 143 -15.94 30.37 14.03
N SER A 144 -15.99 30.07 15.33
CA SER A 144 -16.62 28.85 15.83
C SER A 144 -18.12 28.81 15.52
N MET A 145 -18.83 29.94 15.62
CA MET A 145 -20.26 30.03 15.26
C MET A 145 -20.48 29.80 13.75
N VAL A 146 -19.60 30.32 12.89
CA VAL A 146 -19.67 30.07 11.44
C VAL A 146 -19.40 28.60 11.12
N ASN A 147 -18.35 28.01 11.69
CA ASN A 147 -18.00 26.60 11.49
C ASN A 147 -19.10 25.65 12.00
N PHE A 148 -19.72 25.97 13.14
CA PHE A 148 -20.87 25.25 13.65
C PHE A 148 -22.06 25.31 12.68
N SER A 149 -22.37 26.49 12.15
CA SER A 149 -23.46 26.69 11.19
C SER A 149 -23.23 25.90 9.90
N ASP A 150 -22.01 25.92 9.37
CA ASP A 150 -21.66 25.19 8.15
C ASP A 150 -21.71 23.68 8.36
N SER A 151 -21.27 23.19 9.52
CA SER A 151 -21.35 21.77 9.88
C SER A 151 -22.80 21.30 9.97
N MET A 152 -23.66 22.06 10.66
CA MET A 152 -25.09 21.76 10.77
C MET A 152 -25.80 21.82 9.40
N ILE A 153 -25.52 22.84 8.58
CA ILE A 153 -26.09 22.93 7.22
C ILE A 153 -25.64 21.74 6.36
N GLY A 154 -24.38 21.33 6.47
CA GLY A 154 -23.85 20.15 5.80
C GLY A 154 -24.59 18.87 6.20
N LEU A 155 -24.75 18.65 7.51
CA LEU A 155 -25.44 17.48 8.07
C LEU A 155 -26.93 17.44 7.71
N ILE A 156 -27.61 18.59 7.71
CA ILE A 156 -29.02 18.65 7.34
C ILE A 156 -29.19 18.37 5.84
N ARG A 157 -28.30 18.92 4.99
CA ARG A 157 -28.33 18.66 3.54
C ARG A 157 -28.04 17.20 3.22
N SER A 158 -27.06 16.58 3.89
CA SER A 158 -26.78 15.15 3.70
C SER A 158 -27.94 14.27 4.17
N ALA A 159 -28.63 14.65 5.25
CA ALA A 159 -29.80 13.92 5.74
C ALA A 159 -31.07 14.12 4.88
N THR A 160 -31.18 15.20 4.11
CA THR A 160 -32.38 15.52 3.31
C THR A 160 -32.24 15.26 1.81
N SER A 161 -31.03 15.15 1.29
CA SER A 161 -30.84 14.55 -0.03
C SER A 161 -31.06 13.04 0.12
N ASN A 162 -32.15 12.51 -0.43
CA ASN A 162 -32.10 11.14 -0.96
C ASN A 162 -30.85 11.10 -1.85
N GLY A 163 -29.80 10.45 -1.33
CA GLY A 163 -28.42 10.81 -1.57
C GLY A 163 -28.07 10.90 -3.05
N VAL A 164 -27.28 11.92 -3.40
CA VAL A 164 -26.44 11.84 -4.58
C VAL A 164 -25.65 10.54 -4.46
N GLY A 165 -25.99 9.53 -5.27
CA GLY A 165 -25.27 8.26 -5.25
C GLY A 165 -23.79 8.47 -5.61
N CYS A 166 -22.98 7.43 -5.41
CA CYS A 166 -21.57 7.50 -5.77
C CYS A 166 -21.31 7.86 -7.24
N ASP A 167 -22.33 7.70 -8.09
CA ASP A 167 -22.32 8.11 -9.49
C ASP A 167 -22.12 9.63 -9.73
N GLN A 168 -22.50 10.49 -8.78
CA GLN A 168 -22.33 11.95 -8.93
C GLN A 168 -21.38 12.58 -7.90
N MET A 169 -20.80 11.79 -7.00
CA MET A 169 -19.81 12.27 -6.02
C MET A 169 -18.39 12.14 -6.57
N ALA A 170 -17.75 13.28 -6.85
CA ALA A 170 -16.34 13.31 -7.23
C ALA A 170 -15.45 13.29 -5.98
N CYS A 171 -14.73 12.19 -5.77
CA CYS A 171 -13.76 12.06 -4.68
C CYS A 171 -12.39 12.64 -5.05
N GLY A 172 -11.59 12.97 -4.02
CA GLY A 172 -10.23 13.44 -4.20
C GLY A 172 -9.27 12.36 -4.73
N PRO A 173 -8.01 12.70 -5.01
CA PRO A 173 -6.99 11.70 -5.32
C PRO A 173 -6.83 10.71 -4.16
N HIS A 174 -6.66 9.42 -4.49
CA HIS A 174 -6.51 8.33 -3.53
C HIS A 174 -7.70 8.13 -2.57
N SER A 175 -8.91 8.46 -3.02
CA SER A 175 -10.14 8.06 -2.36
C SER A 175 -11.14 7.46 -3.33
N SER A 176 -12.08 6.70 -2.77
CA SER A 176 -13.19 6.09 -3.48
C SER A 176 -14.49 6.43 -2.79
N CYS A 177 -15.56 6.51 -3.56
CA CYS A 177 -16.88 6.72 -3.00
C CYS A 177 -17.44 5.40 -2.47
N THR A 178 -18.00 5.41 -1.26
CA THR A 178 -18.72 4.28 -0.68
C THR A 178 -20.11 4.74 -0.25
N GLU A 179 -21.13 3.94 -0.56
CA GLU A 179 -22.49 4.19 -0.07
C GLU A 179 -22.59 3.74 1.40
N THR A 180 -22.85 4.70 2.27
CA THR A 180 -23.11 4.47 3.69
C THR A 180 -24.61 4.57 3.97
N THR A 181 -25.05 4.16 5.17
CA THR A 181 -26.44 4.38 5.60
C THR A 181 -26.85 5.85 5.65
N THR A 182 -25.86 6.77 5.61
CA THR A 182 -26.04 8.23 5.60
C THR A 182 -25.87 8.86 4.21
N GLY A 183 -25.69 8.06 3.17
CA GLY A 183 -25.47 8.51 1.79
C GLY A 183 -24.06 8.18 1.26
N ALA A 184 -23.78 8.63 0.04
CA ALA A 184 -22.44 8.50 -0.55
C ALA A 184 -21.41 9.32 0.24
N GLU A 185 -20.32 8.69 0.63
CA GLU A 185 -19.18 9.34 1.30
C GLU A 185 -17.87 8.95 0.60
N CYS A 186 -16.97 9.92 0.43
CA CYS A 186 -15.62 9.63 -0.03
C CYS A 186 -14.78 9.10 1.13
N VAL A 187 -14.20 7.92 0.97
CA VAL A 187 -13.30 7.29 1.94
C VAL A 187 -11.91 7.18 1.31
N CYS A 188 -10.87 7.48 2.09
CA CYS A 188 -9.50 7.28 1.61
C CYS A 188 -9.27 5.81 1.29
N ASN A 189 -8.59 5.54 0.18
CA ASN A 189 -8.28 4.19 -0.22
C ASN A 189 -7.37 3.51 0.80
N GLU A 190 -7.35 2.17 0.82
CA GLU A 190 -6.59 1.42 1.80
C GLU A 190 -5.11 1.82 1.81
N GLY A 191 -4.60 2.11 3.01
CA GLY A 191 -3.25 2.60 3.21
C GLY A 191 -3.07 4.11 3.09
N TYR A 192 -4.09 4.89 2.71
CA TYR A 192 -4.06 6.36 2.72
C TYR A 192 -4.80 6.92 3.93
N VAL A 193 -4.38 8.10 4.40
CA VAL A 193 -4.98 8.78 5.55
C VAL A 193 -5.54 10.14 5.15
N GLY A 194 -6.72 10.51 5.66
CA GLY A 194 -7.38 11.77 5.34
C GLY A 194 -8.90 11.74 5.51
N GLN A 195 -9.58 12.73 4.94
CA GLN A 195 -11.04 12.93 5.03
C GLN A 195 -11.77 12.55 3.73
N GLY A 196 -11.20 11.69 2.89
CA GLY A 196 -11.76 11.32 1.58
C GLY A 196 -11.62 12.39 0.49
N THR A 197 -11.65 13.68 0.81
CA THR A 197 -11.42 14.76 -0.17
C THR A 197 -9.94 15.10 -0.34
N ASN A 198 -9.13 14.84 0.69
CA ASN A 198 -7.70 15.08 0.73
C ASN A 198 -7.03 13.90 1.44
N CYS A 199 -6.73 12.86 0.67
CA CYS A 199 -6.04 11.67 1.14
C CYS A 199 -4.55 11.79 0.84
N ARG A 200 -3.72 11.49 1.83
CA ARG A 200 -2.26 11.57 1.72
C ARG A 200 -1.67 10.22 2.04
N ALA A 201 -0.58 9.90 1.34
CA ALA A 201 0.23 8.75 1.68
C ALA A 201 0.80 8.96 3.10
N PRO A 202 0.70 7.97 3.99
CA PRO A 202 1.36 8.01 5.28
C PRO A 202 2.87 8.21 5.11
N PRO A 203 3.58 8.84 6.07
CA PRO A 203 5.04 8.95 6.02
C PRO A 203 5.76 7.62 5.81
N GLU A 204 5.16 6.51 6.24
CA GLU A 204 5.64 5.13 6.09
C GLU A 204 5.66 4.65 4.63
N PHE A 205 5.00 5.34 3.71
CA PHE A 205 5.05 5.03 2.27
C PHE A 205 6.26 5.67 1.59
N MET A 206 6.98 6.57 2.28
CA MET A 206 8.20 7.13 1.75
C MET A 206 9.27 6.03 1.64
N PRO A 207 10.00 5.95 0.52
CA PRO A 207 11.13 5.03 0.42
C PRO A 207 12.14 5.19 1.56
N HIS A 208 12.45 4.07 2.22
CA HIS A 208 13.44 3.99 3.27
C HIS A 208 14.69 3.30 2.75
N ARG A 209 15.87 3.79 3.13
CA ARG A 209 17.11 3.08 2.80
C ARG A 209 17.09 1.68 3.43
N LEU A 210 17.41 0.67 2.61
CA LEU A 210 17.45 -0.70 3.07
C LEU A 210 18.58 -0.92 4.09
N LEU A 211 19.71 -0.23 3.85
CA LEU A 211 20.91 -0.33 4.66
C LEU A 211 21.22 1.02 5.28
N ARG A 212 21.51 1.03 6.58
CA ARG A 212 22.12 2.17 7.24
C ARG A 212 23.61 2.14 6.92
N GLU A 213 24.06 3.06 6.08
CA GLU A 213 25.47 3.17 5.72
C GLU A 213 26.28 3.53 6.97
N GLY A 214 27.27 2.68 7.28
CA GLY A 214 28.31 2.99 8.25
C GLY A 214 29.49 3.68 7.57
N THR A 215 30.65 3.70 8.22
CA THR A 215 31.90 4.24 7.65
C THR A 215 32.46 3.40 6.48
N ALA A 216 31.88 2.24 6.20
CA ALA A 216 32.40 1.24 5.24
C ALA A 216 32.01 1.48 3.76
N GLY A 217 31.52 2.68 3.42
CA GLY A 217 31.11 3.03 2.05
C GLY A 217 29.65 2.67 1.74
N ALA A 218 29.13 3.22 0.64
CA ALA A 218 27.77 2.98 0.17
C ALA A 218 27.66 1.61 -0.51
N THR A 219 26.69 0.80 -0.10
CA THR A 219 26.42 -0.49 -0.73
C THR A 219 25.70 -0.30 -2.06
N GLU A 220 26.23 -0.89 -3.13
CA GLU A 220 25.56 -0.97 -4.43
C GLU A 220 24.90 -2.34 -4.59
N ALA A 221 23.57 -2.36 -4.61
CA ALA A 221 22.75 -3.56 -4.75
C ALA A 221 22.21 -3.73 -6.17
N ALA A 222 22.28 -4.96 -6.66
CA ALA A 222 21.66 -5.39 -7.90
C ALA A 222 20.93 -6.73 -7.69
N ASP A 223 20.12 -7.13 -8.67
CA ASP A 223 19.43 -8.43 -8.71
C ASP A 223 18.65 -8.72 -7.41
N MET A 224 17.90 -7.74 -6.92
CA MET A 224 17.16 -7.83 -5.67
C MET A 224 15.95 -8.75 -5.81
N ASP A 225 15.70 -9.56 -4.78
CA ASP A 225 14.51 -10.40 -4.65
C ASP A 225 13.97 -10.37 -3.22
N VAL A 226 12.65 -10.50 -3.06
CA VAL A 226 11.99 -10.48 -1.75
C VAL A 226 10.90 -11.54 -1.66
N ASN A 227 10.79 -12.17 -0.50
CA ASN A 227 9.73 -13.12 -0.19
C ASN A 227 9.09 -12.81 1.17
N VAL A 228 7.76 -12.93 1.25
CA VAL A 228 6.99 -12.91 2.51
C VAL A 228 6.59 -14.33 2.88
N PHE A 229 6.76 -14.66 4.16
CA PHE A 229 6.37 -15.94 4.74
C PHE A 229 5.95 -15.74 6.21
N ASP A 230 5.29 -16.75 6.79
CA ASP A 230 4.80 -16.68 8.19
C ASP A 230 4.02 -15.38 8.49
N SER A 231 3.12 -15.02 7.57
CA SER A 231 2.26 -13.83 7.55
C SER A 231 2.95 -12.46 7.36
N ASN A 232 4.05 -12.18 8.06
CA ASN A 232 4.71 -10.87 7.99
C ASN A 232 6.25 -10.91 8.08
N ARG A 233 6.85 -12.09 8.08
CA ARG A 233 8.31 -12.21 7.97
C ARG A 233 8.71 -12.02 6.53
N ILE A 234 9.83 -11.34 6.35
CA ILE A 234 10.40 -11.09 5.03
C ILE A 234 11.84 -11.57 4.97
N ALA A 235 12.23 -12.05 3.81
CA ALA A 235 13.62 -12.27 3.43
C ALA A 235 13.90 -11.49 2.15
N ILE A 236 14.97 -10.70 2.16
CA ILE A 236 15.40 -9.86 1.05
C ILE A 236 16.80 -10.33 0.67
N VAL A 237 17.01 -10.72 -0.59
CA VAL A 237 18.33 -11.08 -1.10
C VAL A 237 18.75 -10.12 -2.20
N PHE A 238 20.05 -9.88 -2.32
CA PHE A 238 20.61 -9.06 -3.40
C PHE A 238 22.09 -9.38 -3.63
N ARG A 239 22.57 -8.99 -4.81
CA ARG A 239 23.99 -8.98 -5.18
C ARG A 239 24.61 -7.64 -4.78
N ASP A 240 25.61 -7.68 -3.90
CA ASP A 240 26.39 -6.52 -3.50
C ASP A 240 27.55 -6.31 -4.49
N VAL A 241 27.35 -5.40 -5.43
CA VAL A 241 28.32 -5.05 -6.49
C VAL A 241 29.57 -4.42 -5.88
N SER A 242 29.38 -3.54 -4.90
CA SER A 242 30.46 -2.80 -4.23
C SER A 242 31.41 -3.72 -3.45
N ALA A 243 30.94 -4.90 -3.02
CA ALA A 243 31.74 -5.91 -2.34
C ALA A 243 32.12 -7.11 -3.23
N GLY A 244 32.27 -6.90 -4.54
CA GLY A 244 32.77 -7.93 -5.47
C GLY A 244 31.72 -8.95 -5.90
N ASN A 245 30.45 -8.54 -5.96
CA ASN A 245 29.30 -9.36 -6.33
C ASN A 245 28.94 -10.45 -5.31
N VAL A 246 29.27 -10.27 -4.03
CA VAL A 246 28.85 -11.20 -2.97
C VAL A 246 27.33 -11.17 -2.79
N GLY A 247 26.76 -12.30 -2.38
CA GLY A 247 25.34 -12.39 -2.08
C GLY A 247 25.03 -12.04 -0.62
N ARG A 248 24.09 -11.12 -0.42
CA ARG A 248 23.63 -10.71 0.92
C ARG A 248 22.15 -10.97 1.12
N VAL A 249 21.78 -11.27 2.36
CA VAL A 249 20.40 -11.42 2.80
C VAL A 249 20.12 -10.48 3.98
N LEU A 250 18.91 -9.93 4.04
CA LEU A 250 18.30 -9.39 5.24
C LEU A 250 17.06 -10.21 5.55
N VAL A 251 16.82 -10.44 6.83
CA VAL A 251 15.56 -11.00 7.30
C VAL A 251 14.91 -10.01 8.26
N GLY A 252 13.60 -9.92 8.24
CA GLY A 252 12.90 -8.99 9.11
C GLY A 252 11.43 -9.30 9.29
N ARG A 253 10.74 -8.37 9.93
CA ARG A 253 9.28 -8.35 9.99
C ARG A 253 8.77 -7.01 9.49
N VAL A 254 7.69 -7.03 8.73
CA VAL A 254 6.98 -5.82 8.36
C VAL A 254 5.89 -5.57 9.39
N ARG A 255 5.90 -4.39 10.00
CA ARG A 255 4.86 -3.93 10.91
C ARG A 255 3.60 -3.60 10.15
N GLU A 256 2.48 -3.58 10.84
CA GLU A 256 1.19 -3.23 10.23
C GLU A 256 1.21 -1.84 9.57
N ALA A 257 1.93 -0.88 10.17
CA ALA A 257 2.11 0.46 9.64
C ALA A 257 2.99 0.54 8.36
N GLY A 258 3.61 -0.57 7.92
CA GLY A 258 4.47 -0.62 6.73
C GLY A 258 5.98 -0.50 6.99
N MET A 259 6.38 -0.08 8.19
CA MET A 259 7.79 -0.07 8.58
C MET A 259 8.36 -1.49 8.72
N ALA A 260 9.56 -1.73 8.22
CA ALA A 260 10.25 -3.01 8.36
C ALA A 260 11.33 -2.98 9.45
N ASP A 261 11.26 -3.92 10.38
CA ASP A 261 12.34 -4.21 11.33
C ASP A 261 13.28 -5.25 10.70
N LEU A 262 14.37 -4.77 10.11
CA LEU A 262 15.34 -5.60 9.39
C LEU A 262 16.56 -5.93 10.25
N SER A 263 17.04 -7.17 10.16
CA SER A 263 18.34 -7.58 10.69
C SER A 263 19.48 -6.90 9.92
N PRO A 264 20.69 -6.81 10.51
CA PRO A 264 21.88 -6.50 9.73
C PRO A 264 22.03 -7.46 8.53
N PRO A 265 22.63 -7.00 7.41
CA PRO A 265 22.82 -7.84 6.24
C PRO A 265 23.86 -8.93 6.52
N GLU A 266 23.53 -10.18 6.22
CA GLU A 266 24.42 -11.33 6.32
C GLU A 266 24.83 -11.82 4.92
N GLN A 267 26.06 -12.31 4.78
CA GLN A 267 26.53 -12.91 3.53
C GLN A 267 26.09 -14.38 3.43
N PHE A 268 25.31 -14.72 2.40
CA PHE A 268 24.89 -16.11 2.17
C PHE A 268 25.83 -16.87 1.23
N THR A 269 26.72 -16.18 0.49
CA THR A 269 27.76 -16.86 -0.29
C THR A 269 28.92 -17.30 0.59
N LEU A 270 29.71 -18.28 0.12
CA LEU A 270 31.01 -18.58 0.71
C LEU A 270 31.95 -17.37 0.59
N LYS A 271 32.99 -17.32 1.41
CA LYS A 271 34.00 -16.25 1.36
C LYS A 271 34.61 -16.16 -0.04
N GLY A 272 34.51 -14.99 -0.68
CA GLY A 272 34.95 -14.76 -2.06
C GLY A 272 34.00 -15.28 -3.15
N GLY A 273 32.89 -15.93 -2.77
CA GLY A 273 31.86 -16.39 -3.71
C GLY A 273 30.95 -15.26 -4.16
N LYS A 274 30.54 -15.30 -5.43
CA LYS A 274 29.63 -14.34 -6.05
C LYS A 274 28.19 -14.87 -6.09
N ALA A 275 27.21 -13.99 -6.24
CA ALA A 275 25.81 -14.36 -6.39
C ALA A 275 25.08 -13.48 -7.41
N PHE A 276 24.88 -14.00 -8.62
CA PHE A 276 24.08 -13.39 -9.68
C PHE A 276 22.65 -13.92 -9.64
N ASN A 277 21.69 -13.00 -9.81
CA ASN A 277 20.25 -13.30 -9.79
C ASN A 277 19.82 -14.19 -8.62
N PRO A 278 20.16 -13.82 -7.36
CA PRO A 278 19.69 -14.57 -6.22
C PRO A 278 18.16 -14.48 -6.12
N VAL A 279 17.54 -15.59 -5.76
CA VAL A 279 16.10 -15.68 -5.48
C VAL A 279 15.88 -16.36 -4.13
N VAL A 280 14.82 -15.96 -3.43
CA VAL A 280 14.56 -16.43 -2.07
C VAL A 280 13.13 -16.94 -1.90
N ALA A 281 12.99 -18.04 -1.16
CA ALA A 281 11.70 -18.53 -0.69
C ALA A 281 11.74 -18.81 0.81
N GLY A 282 10.74 -18.32 1.52
CA GLY A 282 10.43 -18.70 2.88
C GLY A 282 9.34 -19.77 2.94
N THR A 283 9.35 -20.55 4.01
CA THR A 283 8.36 -21.58 4.29
C THR A 283 7.56 -21.21 5.54
N SER A 284 6.38 -21.80 5.70
CA SER A 284 5.56 -21.59 6.91
C SER A 284 6.23 -22.08 8.20
N SER A 285 7.27 -22.92 8.09
CA SER A 285 8.05 -23.42 9.23
C SER A 285 9.19 -22.50 9.69
N GLY A 286 9.24 -21.25 9.20
CA GLY A 286 10.28 -20.29 9.57
C GLY A 286 11.66 -20.62 8.98
N LYS A 287 11.69 -21.42 7.91
CA LYS A 287 12.91 -21.75 7.15
C LYS A 287 12.93 -20.98 5.85
N ILE A 288 14.12 -20.61 5.41
CA ILE A 288 14.35 -19.94 4.12
C ILE A 288 15.32 -20.75 3.27
N ALA A 289 15.20 -20.61 1.95
CA ALA A 289 16.17 -21.12 0.99
C ALA A 289 16.49 -20.03 -0.03
N ILE A 290 17.77 -19.95 -0.40
CA ILE A 290 18.29 -18.98 -1.37
C ILE A 290 18.95 -19.77 -2.49
N ALA A 291 18.52 -19.52 -3.73
CA ALA A 291 19.14 -20.08 -4.92
C ALA A 291 19.84 -18.95 -5.71
N TRP A 292 21.04 -19.20 -6.22
CA TRP A 292 21.78 -18.20 -7.01
C TRP A 292 22.77 -18.86 -7.99
N ARG A 293 23.38 -18.02 -8.85
CA ARG A 293 24.46 -18.43 -9.75
C ARG A 293 25.77 -17.77 -9.34
N ASP A 294 26.87 -18.48 -9.37
CA ASP A 294 28.19 -17.91 -8.98
C ASP A 294 28.89 -17.11 -10.09
N ASP A 295 28.32 -17.07 -11.29
CA ASP A 295 28.78 -16.22 -12.39
C ASP A 295 27.59 -15.71 -13.22
N ASP A 296 27.80 -14.58 -13.91
CA ASP A 296 26.78 -13.96 -14.78
C ASP A 296 26.47 -14.86 -15.97
N ARG A 297 27.48 -15.56 -16.50
CA ARG A 297 27.36 -16.46 -17.64
C ARG A 297 28.08 -17.76 -17.35
N GLN A 298 27.41 -18.87 -17.67
CA GLN A 298 27.91 -20.22 -17.44
C GLN A 298 28.20 -20.55 -15.97
N GLY A 299 27.59 -19.82 -15.03
CA GLY A 299 27.80 -20.02 -13.60
C GLY A 299 27.23 -21.36 -13.11
N ALA A 300 27.76 -21.85 -12.00
CA ALA A 300 27.21 -22.96 -11.25
C ALA A 300 26.06 -22.49 -10.35
N CYS A 301 25.09 -23.37 -10.16
CA CYS A 301 23.88 -23.13 -9.38
C CYS A 301 24.10 -23.59 -7.96
N TRP A 302 23.75 -22.72 -7.03
CA TRP A 302 23.91 -22.97 -5.61
C TRP A 302 22.58 -22.79 -4.90
N LEU A 303 22.30 -23.66 -3.95
CA LEU A 303 21.16 -23.59 -3.03
C LEU A 303 21.69 -23.58 -1.61
N ARG A 304 21.23 -22.64 -0.78
CA ARG A 304 21.57 -22.61 0.65
C ARG A 304 20.32 -22.42 1.48
N GLY A 305 20.14 -23.30 2.45
CA GLY A 305 19.06 -23.26 3.43
C GLY A 305 19.48 -22.53 4.70
N ALA A 306 18.48 -21.98 5.39
CA ALA A 306 18.64 -21.41 6.70
C ALA A 306 17.38 -21.61 7.55
N SER A 307 17.58 -21.75 8.85
CA SER A 307 16.51 -21.80 9.85
C SER A 307 16.55 -20.52 10.68
N LEU A 308 15.39 -19.89 10.90
CA LEU A 308 15.28 -18.66 11.69
C LEU A 308 14.92 -18.95 13.14
N GLY A 309 15.59 -18.26 14.07
CA GLY A 309 15.29 -18.34 15.51
C GLY A 309 15.78 -19.60 16.22
N GLY A 310 16.64 -20.41 15.58
CA GLY A 310 17.00 -21.76 16.05
C GLY A 310 18.08 -21.85 17.14
N THR A 311 18.87 -20.80 17.39
CA THR A 311 20.14 -20.96 18.16
C THR A 311 20.41 -19.90 19.23
N VAL A 312 19.86 -18.69 19.10
CA VAL A 312 20.14 -17.59 20.03
C VAL A 312 18.85 -17.20 20.77
N ARG A 313 18.80 -17.48 22.08
CA ARG A 313 17.65 -17.15 22.93
C ARG A 313 17.35 -15.65 22.85
N GLY A 314 16.16 -15.31 22.34
CA GLY A 314 15.69 -13.92 22.22
C GLY A 314 15.98 -13.23 20.90
N ALA A 315 16.56 -13.92 19.91
CA ALA A 315 16.75 -13.38 18.55
C ALA A 315 15.92 -14.17 17.53
N ASP A 316 14.63 -13.85 17.44
CA ASP A 316 13.65 -14.51 16.54
C ASP A 316 14.06 -14.52 15.06
N MET A 317 14.94 -13.61 14.67
CA MET A 317 15.42 -13.43 13.30
C MET A 317 16.88 -13.87 13.11
N ALA A 318 17.49 -14.52 14.11
CA ALA A 318 18.84 -15.06 13.98
C ALA A 318 18.86 -16.18 12.94
N ILE A 319 19.78 -16.07 11.98
CA ILE A 319 19.91 -17.03 10.89
C ILE A 319 20.87 -18.15 11.31
N THR A 320 20.41 -19.40 11.19
CA THR A 320 21.27 -20.59 11.31
C THR A 320 21.44 -21.21 9.93
N TRP A 321 22.63 -21.09 9.37
CA TRP A 321 22.93 -21.50 8.01
C TRP A 321 23.30 -22.98 7.88
N GLY A 322 22.77 -23.62 6.84
CA GLY A 322 23.34 -24.86 6.30
C GLY A 322 24.55 -24.62 5.40
N GLN A 323 25.19 -25.72 4.99
CA GLN A 323 26.16 -25.69 3.91
C GLN A 323 25.44 -25.44 2.56
N PRO A 324 26.04 -24.69 1.64
CA PRO A 324 25.51 -24.53 0.31
C PRO A 324 25.69 -25.82 -0.49
N ASP A 325 24.69 -26.16 -1.30
CA ASP A 325 24.66 -27.33 -2.18
C ASP A 325 24.71 -26.89 -3.64
N ASN A 326 25.48 -27.60 -4.47
CA ASN A 326 25.60 -27.32 -5.90
C ASN A 326 24.76 -28.32 -6.69
N PHE A 327 23.80 -27.82 -7.47
CA PHE A 327 22.80 -28.68 -8.12
C PHE A 327 22.74 -28.56 -9.64
N CYS A 328 23.35 -27.53 -10.24
CA CYS A 328 23.50 -27.44 -11.69
C CYS A 328 24.71 -26.58 -12.10
N SER A 329 25.05 -26.60 -13.39
CA SER A 329 26.16 -25.83 -13.95
C SER A 329 25.81 -25.18 -15.28
N GLY A 330 26.58 -24.17 -15.68
CA GLY A 330 26.44 -23.58 -16.99
C GLY A 330 25.26 -22.62 -17.17
N GLN A 331 24.74 -22.05 -16.09
CA GLN A 331 23.59 -21.17 -16.13
C GLN A 331 23.90 -19.74 -16.57
N ALA A 332 23.01 -19.21 -17.42
CA ALA A 332 23.03 -17.81 -17.86
C ALA A 332 21.74 -17.06 -17.49
N HIS A 333 20.73 -17.74 -16.94
CA HIS A 333 19.41 -17.18 -16.72
C HIS A 333 19.01 -17.21 -15.24
N LYS A 334 18.17 -16.25 -14.85
CA LYS A 334 17.52 -16.21 -13.53
C LYS A 334 16.72 -17.51 -13.30
N MET A 335 16.86 -18.07 -12.11
CA MET A 335 16.07 -19.20 -11.61
C MET A 335 14.81 -18.68 -10.92
N SER A 336 13.85 -19.56 -10.65
CA SER A 336 12.69 -19.24 -9.82
C SER A 336 12.61 -20.20 -8.64
N ILE A 337 12.07 -19.76 -7.51
CA ILE A 337 11.97 -20.59 -6.31
C ILE A 337 10.61 -20.40 -5.63
N VAL A 338 10.03 -21.48 -5.14
CA VAL A 338 8.75 -21.46 -4.44
C VAL A 338 8.83 -22.21 -3.12
N GLY A 339 8.30 -21.60 -2.06
CA GLY A 339 8.19 -22.19 -0.73
C GLY A 339 7.00 -23.15 -0.62
N LEU A 340 7.24 -24.35 -0.15
CA LEU A 340 6.27 -25.44 -0.02
C LEU A 340 6.11 -25.84 1.46
N PRO A 341 5.12 -26.68 1.81
CA PRO A 341 4.89 -27.10 3.20
C PRO A 341 6.08 -27.91 3.75
N ASN A 342 6.11 -28.08 5.07
CA ASN A 342 7.12 -28.90 5.78
C ASN A 342 8.59 -28.41 5.62
N GLY A 343 8.80 -27.16 5.22
CA GLY A 343 10.15 -26.65 4.99
C GLY A 343 10.72 -27.04 3.64
N ARG A 344 9.88 -27.51 2.71
CA ARG A 344 10.29 -27.83 1.34
C ARG A 344 10.33 -26.59 0.46
N VAL A 345 11.15 -26.65 -0.57
CA VAL A 345 11.25 -25.64 -1.63
C VAL A 345 11.42 -26.34 -2.97
N ALA A 346 10.85 -25.75 -4.02
CA ALA A 346 11.11 -26.16 -5.39
C ALA A 346 11.86 -25.04 -6.11
N VAL A 347 13.01 -25.37 -6.69
CA VAL A 347 13.80 -24.45 -7.53
C VAL A 347 13.60 -24.85 -8.98
N LEU A 348 13.26 -23.89 -9.84
CA LEU A 348 13.01 -24.09 -11.27
C LEU A 348 14.10 -23.36 -12.06
N PHE A 349 14.72 -24.08 -12.99
CA PHE A 349 15.89 -23.60 -13.73
C PHE A 349 15.92 -24.17 -15.16
N SER A 350 16.67 -23.49 -16.04
CA SER A 350 17.06 -24.10 -17.32
C SER A 350 18.17 -25.09 -17.03
N ASP A 351 18.25 -26.20 -17.73
CA ASP A 351 19.37 -27.14 -17.60
C ASP A 351 19.86 -27.59 -18.96
N ARG A 352 21.01 -28.26 -18.99
CA ARG A 352 21.62 -28.76 -20.22
C ARG A 352 22.43 -30.02 -20.00
N ILE A 353 22.41 -30.89 -21.00
CA ILE A 353 23.36 -31.99 -21.14
C ILE A 353 24.37 -31.58 -22.21
N LEU A 354 25.65 -31.61 -21.85
CA LEU A 354 26.72 -31.30 -22.79
C LEU A 354 26.78 -32.36 -23.91
N ALA A 355 27.14 -31.92 -25.11
CA ALA A 355 27.34 -32.83 -26.22
C ALA A 355 28.40 -33.88 -25.87
N THR A 356 28.11 -35.14 -26.19
CA THR A 356 29.07 -36.25 -26.16
C THR A 356 29.32 -36.72 -27.58
N GLN A 357 30.23 -37.68 -27.77
CA GLN A 357 30.43 -38.28 -29.10
C GLN A 357 29.17 -38.93 -29.69
N ARG A 358 28.22 -39.33 -28.83
CA ARG A 358 27.00 -40.04 -29.24
C ARG A 358 25.73 -39.19 -29.19
N ASN A 359 25.68 -38.22 -28.28
CA ASN A 359 24.47 -37.41 -28.06
C ASN A 359 24.78 -35.93 -28.31
N PRO A 360 23.91 -35.21 -29.03
CA PRO A 360 24.04 -33.77 -29.20
C PRO A 360 23.87 -33.04 -27.86
N MET A 361 24.22 -31.76 -27.83
CA MET A 361 23.90 -30.92 -26.68
C MET A 361 22.38 -30.77 -26.56
N GLU A 362 21.84 -31.03 -25.37
CA GLU A 362 20.43 -30.84 -25.06
C GLU A 362 20.28 -29.70 -24.05
N SER A 363 19.19 -28.93 -24.18
CA SER A 363 18.82 -27.89 -23.25
C SER A 363 17.33 -28.03 -22.94
N PHE A 364 16.97 -28.02 -21.67
CA PHE A 364 15.62 -28.36 -21.21
C PHE A 364 15.24 -27.57 -19.94
N GLY A 365 14.01 -27.69 -19.47
CA GLY A 365 13.58 -27.13 -18.18
C GLY A 365 13.62 -28.18 -17.08
N ASN A 366 14.30 -27.85 -15.99
CA ASN A 366 14.52 -28.77 -14.87
C ASN A 366 14.16 -28.11 -13.54
N SER A 367 13.89 -28.95 -12.54
CA SER A 367 13.57 -28.49 -11.20
C SER A 367 14.22 -29.36 -10.14
N LEU A 368 14.39 -28.78 -8.96
CA LEU A 368 14.97 -29.40 -7.78
C LEU A 368 13.95 -29.28 -6.64
N LEU A 369 13.53 -30.40 -6.07
CA LEU A 369 12.80 -30.43 -4.81
C LEU A 369 13.81 -30.64 -3.68
N ALA A 370 13.80 -29.76 -2.69
CA ALA A 370 14.68 -29.87 -1.53
C ALA A 370 13.95 -29.53 -0.23
N GLU A 371 14.41 -30.10 0.87
CA GLU A 371 13.93 -29.80 2.22
C GLU A 371 15.01 -29.06 3.02
N VAL A 372 14.62 -27.97 3.67
CA VAL A 372 15.49 -27.26 4.62
C VAL A 372 15.26 -27.87 6.01
N GLY A 373 16.32 -28.32 6.68
CA GLY A 373 16.30 -28.84 8.04
C GLY A 373 16.27 -27.74 9.10
N THR A 374 16.12 -28.13 10.37
CA THR A 374 16.13 -27.19 11.52
C THR A 374 17.49 -26.52 11.74
N SER A 375 18.59 -27.15 11.29
CA SER A 375 19.94 -26.59 11.28
C SER A 375 20.22 -25.71 10.05
N GLY A 376 19.23 -25.54 9.15
CA GLY A 376 19.42 -24.91 7.84
C GLY A 376 20.03 -25.84 6.79
N ALA A 377 20.42 -27.07 7.14
CA ALA A 377 20.95 -28.05 6.18
C ALA A 377 19.92 -28.34 5.08
N VAL A 378 20.37 -28.36 3.82
CA VAL A 378 19.52 -28.67 2.66
C VAL A 378 19.64 -30.16 2.36
N THR A 379 18.50 -30.83 2.21
CA THR A 379 18.43 -32.22 1.74
C THR A 379 17.72 -32.23 0.39
N VAL A 380 18.43 -32.58 -0.67
CA VAL A 380 17.84 -32.74 -2.01
C VAL A 380 16.98 -33.99 -2.02
N MET A 381 15.71 -33.83 -2.35
CA MET A 381 14.73 -34.92 -2.43
C MET A 381 14.69 -35.53 -3.83
N GLY A 382 14.86 -34.72 -4.87
CA GLY A 382 14.90 -35.20 -6.25
C GLY A 382 15.03 -34.07 -7.27
N THR A 383 15.32 -34.45 -8.51
CA THR A 383 15.33 -33.56 -9.67
C THR A 383 14.27 -34.02 -10.67
N TYR A 384 13.52 -33.06 -11.22
CA TYR A 384 12.35 -33.33 -12.03
C TYR A 384 12.37 -32.45 -13.28
N ARG A 385 12.51 -33.10 -14.43
CA ARG A 385 12.45 -32.45 -15.74
C ARG A 385 10.99 -32.11 -16.05
N PHE A 386 10.68 -30.83 -16.23
CA PHE A 386 9.31 -30.36 -16.45
C PHE A 386 9.02 -30.07 -17.93
N THR A 387 10.05 -29.89 -18.76
CA THR A 387 9.88 -29.78 -20.21
C THR A 387 11.15 -30.18 -20.92
N ASP A 388 11.02 -30.77 -22.11
CA ASP A 388 12.13 -31.12 -22.99
C ASP A 388 12.65 -29.95 -23.84
N SER A 389 11.95 -28.82 -23.82
CA SER A 389 12.34 -27.63 -24.55
C SER A 389 13.29 -26.74 -23.74
N PRO A 390 14.25 -26.06 -24.38
CA PRO A 390 15.09 -25.08 -23.69
C PRO A 390 14.24 -23.97 -23.10
N VAL A 391 14.45 -23.62 -21.83
CA VAL A 391 13.67 -22.59 -21.14
C VAL A 391 14.52 -21.41 -20.67
N CYS A 392 13.88 -20.26 -20.50
CA CYS A 392 14.48 -19.09 -19.86
C CYS A 392 13.40 -18.20 -19.26
N ARG A 393 13.81 -17.21 -18.46
CA ARG A 393 12.94 -16.20 -17.84
C ARG A 393 11.80 -16.82 -17.03
N LEU A 394 12.20 -17.68 -16.10
CA LEU A 394 11.29 -18.45 -15.27
C LEU A 394 10.68 -17.56 -14.19
N GLU A 395 9.37 -17.64 -14.01
CA GLU A 395 8.65 -17.02 -12.89
C GLU A 395 7.67 -18.02 -12.31
N VAL A 396 7.43 -17.97 -11.00
CA VAL A 396 6.57 -18.93 -10.30
C VAL A 396 5.66 -18.21 -9.33
N THR A 397 4.42 -18.67 -9.22
CA THR A 397 3.49 -18.20 -8.18
C THR A 397 2.75 -19.37 -7.56
N LYS A 398 2.53 -19.30 -6.24
CA LYS A 398 1.74 -20.31 -5.53
C LYS A 398 0.26 -20.18 -5.87
N VAL A 399 -0.40 -21.31 -6.03
CA VAL A 399 -1.87 -21.39 -6.18
C VAL A 399 -2.50 -21.97 -4.91
N THR A 400 -1.88 -23.00 -4.35
CA THR A 400 -2.25 -23.60 -3.06
C THR A 400 -0.99 -23.73 -2.20
N PRO A 401 -1.08 -24.25 -0.96
CA PRO A 401 0.12 -24.55 -0.18
C PRO A 401 1.09 -25.50 -0.89
N SER A 402 0.60 -26.51 -1.62
CA SER A 402 1.37 -27.57 -2.32
C SER A 402 1.54 -27.35 -3.83
N ALA A 403 0.71 -26.51 -4.45
CA ALA A 403 0.68 -26.31 -5.89
C ALA A 403 1.04 -24.88 -6.32
N PHE A 404 1.57 -24.77 -7.54
CA PHE A 404 2.04 -23.53 -8.13
C PHE A 404 1.87 -23.55 -9.65
N VAL A 405 1.95 -22.37 -10.26
CA VAL A 405 2.07 -22.21 -11.71
C VAL A 405 3.44 -21.64 -12.03
N LEU A 406 4.09 -22.26 -13.02
CA LEU A 406 5.34 -21.83 -13.61
C LEU A 406 5.06 -21.11 -14.93
N ALA A 407 5.69 -19.95 -15.14
CA ALA A 407 5.77 -19.26 -16.42
C ALA A 407 7.19 -19.36 -16.97
N ALA A 408 7.32 -19.57 -18.27
CA ALA A 408 8.61 -19.66 -18.93
C ALA A 408 8.54 -19.23 -20.39
N ARG A 409 9.70 -18.87 -20.96
CA ARG A 409 9.90 -18.84 -22.41
C ARG A 409 10.59 -20.12 -22.78
N ALA A 410 9.87 -21.00 -23.47
CA ALA A 410 10.40 -22.24 -23.98
C ALA A 410 10.74 -22.14 -25.48
N GLY A 411 11.55 -23.08 -25.94
CA GLY A 411 11.80 -23.34 -27.37
C GLY A 411 10.51 -23.62 -28.14
N LYS A 412 10.60 -23.69 -29.47
CA LYS A 412 9.46 -24.07 -30.29
C LYS A 412 9.20 -25.56 -30.12
N ALA A 413 7.94 -25.95 -29.91
CA ALA A 413 7.53 -27.34 -30.00
C ALA A 413 7.09 -27.66 -31.43
N MET A 414 7.42 -28.85 -31.90
CA MET A 414 6.93 -29.40 -33.17
C MET A 414 6.00 -30.56 -32.83
N ASP A 415 4.90 -30.69 -33.57
CA ASP A 415 4.03 -31.84 -33.44
C ASP A 415 4.73 -33.10 -33.98
N ASP A 416 4.67 -34.20 -33.23
CA ASP A 416 5.33 -35.46 -33.60
C ASP A 416 4.72 -36.12 -34.84
N MET A 417 3.43 -35.87 -35.08
CA MET A 417 2.69 -36.42 -36.22
C MET A 417 2.76 -35.50 -37.44
N ASP A 418 2.85 -34.18 -37.23
CA ASP A 418 3.01 -33.18 -38.30
C ASP A 418 4.08 -32.12 -37.95
N PRO A 419 5.34 -32.32 -38.37
CA PRO A 419 6.43 -31.37 -38.12
C PRO A 419 6.21 -29.96 -38.72
N SER A 420 5.22 -29.78 -39.60
CA SER A 420 4.86 -28.45 -40.12
C SER A 420 4.10 -27.60 -39.09
N LEU A 421 3.46 -28.23 -38.11
CA LEU A 421 2.77 -27.59 -37.01
C LEU A 421 3.76 -27.18 -35.92
N ILE A 422 4.32 -25.99 -36.09
CA ILE A 422 5.24 -25.38 -35.13
C ILE A 422 4.45 -24.53 -34.13
N THR A 423 4.48 -24.93 -32.86
CA THR A 423 3.91 -24.15 -31.76
C THR A 423 5.01 -23.37 -31.06
N ARG A 424 4.91 -22.03 -31.03
CA ARG A 424 5.86 -21.20 -30.29
C ARG A 424 5.47 -21.18 -28.82
N GLN A 425 6.42 -21.38 -27.93
CA GLN A 425 6.17 -21.48 -26.49
C GLN A 425 6.76 -20.32 -25.72
N GLU A 426 6.72 -19.11 -26.28
CA GLU A 426 7.38 -17.96 -25.66
C GLU A 426 6.64 -17.39 -24.44
N ALA A 427 5.33 -17.66 -24.34
CA ALA A 427 4.49 -17.42 -23.17
C ALA A 427 3.86 -18.75 -22.69
N MET A 428 4.72 -19.64 -22.20
CA MET A 428 4.34 -20.93 -21.65
C MET A 428 3.93 -20.78 -20.18
N ALA A 429 2.83 -21.43 -19.80
CA ALA A 429 2.43 -21.66 -18.43
C ALA A 429 2.33 -23.17 -18.16
N MET A 430 2.74 -23.63 -16.98
CA MET A 430 2.71 -25.03 -16.55
C MET A 430 2.25 -25.14 -15.10
N TYR A 431 1.36 -26.09 -14.81
CA TYR A 431 0.95 -26.41 -13.45
C TYR A 431 1.97 -27.38 -12.82
N GLY A 432 2.33 -27.15 -11.55
CA GLY A 432 3.16 -28.05 -10.77
C GLY A 432 2.63 -28.21 -9.35
N GLU A 433 2.79 -29.41 -8.78
CA GLU A 433 2.36 -29.73 -7.42
C GLU A 433 3.28 -30.74 -6.75
N VAL A 434 3.42 -30.63 -5.43
CA VAL A 434 4.03 -31.68 -4.61
C VAL A 434 2.98 -32.72 -4.21
N VAL A 435 3.20 -33.97 -4.62
CA VAL A 435 2.35 -35.12 -4.26
C VAL A 435 3.21 -36.11 -3.47
N GLY A 436 2.95 -36.22 -2.17
CA GLY A 436 3.81 -37.01 -1.28
C GLY A 436 5.20 -36.38 -1.19
N ASP A 437 6.22 -37.11 -1.65
CA ASP A 437 7.62 -36.66 -1.68
C ASP A 437 8.10 -36.30 -3.10
N ASP A 438 7.21 -36.41 -4.08
CA ASP A 438 7.51 -36.16 -5.49
C ASP A 438 6.99 -34.80 -5.95
N LEU A 439 7.69 -34.23 -6.93
CA LEU A 439 7.25 -33.04 -7.64
C LEU A 439 6.68 -33.46 -9.01
N VAL A 440 5.41 -33.14 -9.25
CA VAL A 440 4.68 -33.52 -10.45
C VAL A 440 4.33 -32.27 -11.26
N PHE A 441 4.47 -32.35 -12.57
CA PHE A 441 4.08 -31.29 -13.50
C PHE A 441 3.00 -31.80 -14.45
N ASP A 442 2.05 -30.93 -14.81
CA ASP A 442 1.10 -31.24 -15.88
C ASP A 442 1.87 -31.31 -17.21
N PRO A 443 1.84 -32.45 -17.93
CA PRO A 443 2.51 -32.58 -19.22
C PRO A 443 1.94 -31.65 -20.29
N ASN A 444 0.72 -31.13 -20.09
CA ASN A 444 0.03 -30.27 -21.05
C ASN A 444 0.28 -28.80 -20.75
N ALA A 445 1.49 -28.31 -21.07
CA ALA A 445 1.81 -26.90 -20.96
C ALA A 445 0.85 -26.03 -21.79
N MET A 446 0.35 -24.95 -21.20
CA MET A 446 -0.50 -24.00 -21.90
C MET A 446 0.34 -22.91 -22.55
N ASN A 447 0.11 -22.63 -23.84
CA ASN A 447 0.77 -21.54 -24.56
C ASN A 447 -0.23 -20.40 -24.80
N ILE A 448 0.05 -19.23 -24.23
CA ILE A 448 -0.89 -18.09 -24.20
C ILE A 448 -1.01 -17.44 -25.58
N GLU A 449 0.12 -17.23 -26.28
CA GLU A 449 0.15 -16.69 -27.64
C GLU A 449 1.05 -17.54 -28.54
N PRO A 450 0.58 -18.70 -29.04
CA PRO A 450 1.42 -19.67 -29.75
C PRO A 450 1.98 -19.18 -31.09
N GLN A 451 1.48 -18.06 -31.60
CA GLN A 451 1.91 -17.45 -32.86
C GLN A 451 2.86 -16.27 -32.68
N ARG A 452 2.97 -15.72 -31.47
CA ARG A 452 3.81 -14.54 -31.18
C ARG A 452 5.27 -14.91 -30.98
N VAL A 453 6.13 -13.89 -31.15
CA VAL A 453 7.57 -13.93 -30.91
C VAL A 453 7.98 -12.70 -30.12
N HIS A 454 9.20 -12.75 -29.59
CA HIS A 454 9.80 -11.68 -28.82
C HIS A 454 8.98 -11.39 -27.56
N ILE A 455 8.63 -12.41 -26.78
CA ILE A 455 8.07 -12.22 -25.44
C ILE A 455 9.21 -12.16 -24.42
N TRP A 456 9.39 -10.98 -23.83
CA TRP A 456 10.55 -10.64 -23.00
C TRP A 456 10.24 -10.85 -21.51
N ALA A 457 9.87 -9.79 -20.80
CA ALA A 457 9.59 -9.84 -19.37
C ALA A 457 8.22 -10.46 -19.09
N ARG A 458 8.03 -11.05 -17.90
CA ARG A 458 6.78 -11.67 -17.49
C ARG A 458 6.64 -11.69 -15.98
N GLY A 459 5.40 -11.78 -15.51
CA GLY A 459 5.07 -12.05 -14.12
C GLY A 459 3.82 -12.91 -14.00
N LEU A 460 3.70 -13.59 -12.86
CA LEU A 460 2.53 -14.39 -12.50
C LEU A 460 1.97 -13.90 -11.17
N SER A 461 0.65 -13.92 -11.05
CA SER A 461 -0.04 -13.56 -9.82
C SER A 461 -1.29 -14.40 -9.62
N LEU A 462 -1.48 -14.90 -8.41
CA LEU A 462 -2.73 -15.51 -7.98
C LEU A 462 -3.73 -14.38 -7.69
N ILE A 463 -4.83 -14.34 -8.44
CA ILE A 463 -5.83 -13.26 -8.37
C ILE A 463 -7.13 -13.73 -7.71
N ALA A 464 -7.48 -15.01 -7.87
CA ALA A 464 -8.60 -15.68 -7.21
C ALA A 464 -8.25 -17.17 -7.02
N PRO A 465 -9.01 -17.95 -6.22
CA PRO A 465 -8.79 -19.39 -6.11
C PRO A 465 -8.74 -20.05 -7.49
N ASN A 466 -7.66 -20.81 -7.76
CA ASN A 466 -7.41 -21.49 -9.03
C ASN A 466 -7.41 -20.56 -10.27
N THR A 467 -7.20 -19.25 -10.08
CA THR A 467 -7.19 -18.27 -11.17
C THR A 467 -5.91 -17.44 -11.09
N VAL A 468 -5.10 -17.51 -12.15
CA VAL A 468 -3.79 -16.87 -12.22
C VAL A 468 -3.78 -15.87 -13.37
N ALA A 469 -3.30 -14.65 -13.11
CA ALA A 469 -2.99 -13.68 -14.15
C ALA A 469 -1.55 -13.87 -14.64
N TYR A 470 -1.36 -13.70 -15.95
CA TYR A 470 -0.08 -13.78 -16.63
C TYR A 470 0.14 -12.47 -17.40
N ALA A 471 1.06 -11.63 -16.94
CA ALA A 471 1.43 -10.38 -17.62
C ALA A 471 2.80 -10.51 -18.30
N TYR A 472 2.98 -9.87 -19.45
CA TYR A 472 4.22 -9.94 -20.21
C TYR A 472 4.44 -8.75 -21.14
N GLN A 473 5.71 -8.53 -21.48
CA GLN A 473 6.13 -7.59 -22.53
C GLN A 473 6.21 -8.31 -23.88
N ASP A 474 5.34 -7.90 -24.81
CA ASP A 474 5.45 -8.20 -26.23
C ASP A 474 6.42 -7.19 -26.87
N GLY A 475 7.58 -7.68 -27.31
CA GLY A 475 8.62 -6.90 -27.97
C GLY A 475 8.37 -6.66 -29.46
N SER A 476 7.44 -7.40 -30.08
CA SER A 476 7.06 -7.19 -31.48
C SER A 476 6.15 -5.97 -31.60
N ASP A 477 5.14 -5.91 -30.74
CA ASP A 477 4.16 -4.81 -30.72
C ASP A 477 4.61 -3.65 -29.81
N MET A 478 5.75 -3.80 -29.10
CA MET A 478 6.21 -2.87 -28.06
C MET A 478 5.07 -2.53 -27.10
N SER A 479 4.43 -3.57 -26.54
CA SER A 479 3.28 -3.43 -25.65
C SER A 479 3.31 -4.45 -24.52
N MET A 480 2.68 -4.10 -23.40
CA MET A 480 2.44 -5.01 -22.30
C MET A 480 1.03 -5.58 -22.39
N LYS A 481 0.93 -6.90 -22.26
CA LYS A 481 -0.33 -7.64 -22.34
C LYS A 481 -0.52 -8.47 -21.07
N MET A 482 -1.77 -8.84 -20.81
CA MET A 482 -2.13 -9.75 -19.73
C MET A 482 -3.21 -10.72 -20.15
N ALA A 483 -3.04 -11.99 -19.80
CA ALA A 483 -4.06 -13.02 -19.92
C ALA A 483 -4.46 -13.53 -18.54
N VAL A 484 -5.62 -14.16 -18.45
CA VAL A 484 -6.08 -14.83 -17.23
C VAL A 484 -6.27 -16.32 -17.51
N ILE A 485 -5.70 -17.12 -16.62
CA ILE A 485 -5.64 -18.58 -16.67
C ILE A 485 -6.50 -19.12 -15.54
N GLU A 486 -7.40 -20.06 -15.87
CA GLU A 486 -8.18 -20.80 -14.89
C GLU A 486 -7.70 -22.25 -14.85
N ILE A 487 -7.53 -22.76 -13.65
CA ILE A 487 -7.06 -24.11 -13.37
C ILE A 487 -8.26 -24.92 -12.91
N ASP A 488 -8.57 -26.00 -13.63
CA ASP A 488 -9.62 -26.91 -13.19
C ASP A 488 -9.17 -27.61 -11.89
N PRO A 489 -9.94 -27.52 -10.78
CA PRO A 489 -9.50 -28.01 -9.48
C PRO A 489 -9.42 -29.53 -9.36
N VAL A 490 -9.95 -30.28 -10.34
CA VAL A 490 -10.00 -31.76 -10.31
C VAL A 490 -8.98 -32.34 -11.28
N THR A 491 -8.92 -31.81 -12.50
CA THR A 491 -8.05 -32.28 -13.57
C THR A 491 -6.72 -31.54 -13.63
N HIS A 492 -6.61 -30.42 -12.90
CA HIS A 492 -5.47 -29.49 -12.91
C HIS A 492 -5.18 -28.85 -14.29
N ARG A 493 -6.06 -29.09 -15.27
CA ARG A 493 -5.91 -28.58 -16.62
C ARG A 493 -6.09 -27.07 -16.62
N MET A 494 -5.14 -26.38 -17.25
CA MET A 494 -5.22 -24.93 -17.44
C MET A 494 -5.98 -24.57 -18.71
N THR A 495 -6.78 -23.50 -18.63
CA THR A 495 -7.49 -22.90 -19.76
C THR A 495 -7.40 -21.38 -19.72
N LEU A 496 -7.45 -20.75 -20.90
CA LEU A 496 -7.53 -19.29 -20.99
C LEU A 496 -8.94 -18.84 -20.63
N ALA A 497 -9.10 -18.25 -19.45
CA ALA A 497 -10.34 -17.60 -19.04
C ALA A 497 -10.54 -16.26 -19.78
N GLN A 498 -9.44 -15.53 -20.00
CA GLN A 498 -9.44 -14.26 -20.74
C GLN A 498 -8.25 -14.26 -21.71
N GLN A 499 -8.56 -14.01 -22.99
CA GLN A 499 -7.54 -13.80 -24.02
C GLN A 499 -6.69 -12.57 -23.70
N PRO A 500 -5.43 -12.51 -24.17
CA PRO A 500 -4.53 -11.40 -23.90
C PRO A 500 -5.17 -10.02 -24.17
N VAL A 501 -5.22 -9.19 -23.14
CA VAL A 501 -5.65 -7.78 -23.21
C VAL A 501 -4.45 -6.87 -23.19
N LEU A 502 -4.49 -5.80 -23.98
CA LEU A 502 -3.49 -4.74 -23.92
C LEU A 502 -3.63 -4.01 -22.58
N LEU A 503 -2.57 -4.03 -21.76
CA LEU A 503 -2.50 -3.18 -20.57
C LEU A 503 -2.02 -1.79 -20.93
N ARG A 504 -0.92 -1.73 -21.69
CA ARG A 504 -0.28 -0.46 -22.04
C ARG A 504 0.68 -0.61 -23.23
N GLY A 505 0.80 0.46 -24.02
CA GLY A 505 1.82 0.57 -25.06
C GLY A 505 3.17 1.08 -24.51
N GLY A 506 4.25 0.66 -25.14
CA GLY A 506 5.63 0.93 -24.74
C GLY A 506 6.41 -0.33 -24.38
N PHE A 507 7.73 -0.16 -24.29
CA PHE A 507 8.63 -1.21 -23.80
C PHE A 507 8.95 -0.99 -22.33
N SER A 508 8.87 -2.06 -21.56
CA SER A 508 9.36 -2.10 -20.19
C SER A 508 10.45 -3.17 -20.04
N PRO A 509 11.62 -2.83 -19.47
CA PRO A 509 12.70 -3.80 -19.22
C PRO A 509 12.30 -4.90 -18.23
N TYR A 510 11.33 -4.61 -17.34
CA TYR A 510 10.75 -5.57 -16.42
C TYR A 510 9.22 -5.45 -16.41
N VAL A 511 8.57 -6.59 -16.25
CA VAL A 511 7.12 -6.72 -16.03
C VAL A 511 7.01 -7.81 -15.00
N SER A 512 6.40 -7.52 -13.86
CA SER A 512 6.19 -8.50 -12.81
C SER A 512 4.84 -8.25 -12.15
N MET A 513 4.36 -9.22 -11.37
CA MET A 513 3.04 -9.18 -10.76
C MET A 513 3.12 -9.51 -9.28
N LEU A 514 2.19 -8.94 -8.51
CA LEU A 514 2.01 -9.28 -7.11
C LEU A 514 0.72 -10.08 -6.95
N SER A 515 0.78 -11.18 -6.21
CA SER A 515 -0.41 -11.94 -5.81
C SER A 515 -1.23 -11.11 -4.82
N VAL A 516 -2.31 -10.50 -5.31
CA VAL A 516 -3.17 -9.58 -4.56
C VAL A 516 -4.60 -10.12 -4.45
N PRO A 517 -4.84 -11.26 -3.77
CA PRO A 517 -6.20 -11.68 -3.47
C PRO A 517 -6.76 -10.74 -2.39
N TYR A 518 -7.19 -9.54 -2.79
CA TYR A 518 -7.72 -8.50 -1.91
C TYR A 518 -8.83 -9.08 -1.02
N THR A 519 -9.80 -9.72 -1.69
CA THR A 519 -10.75 -10.68 -1.15
C THR A 519 -11.20 -11.61 -2.27
N ALA A 520 -11.69 -12.82 -1.97
CA ALA A 520 -12.30 -13.68 -2.99
C ALA A 520 -13.52 -13.04 -3.68
N SER A 521 -14.16 -12.06 -3.04
CA SER A 521 -15.32 -11.33 -3.56
C SER A 521 -14.98 -10.23 -4.57
N ASP A 522 -13.75 -9.71 -4.56
CA ASP A 522 -13.34 -8.62 -5.45
C ASP A 522 -11.86 -8.77 -5.88
N PRO A 523 -11.59 -9.74 -6.77
CA PRO A 523 -10.24 -10.06 -7.20
C PRO A 523 -9.68 -8.99 -8.13
N HIS A 524 -8.39 -8.70 -7.96
CA HIS A 524 -7.68 -7.69 -8.71
C HIS A 524 -6.37 -8.25 -9.26
N THR A 525 -5.89 -7.66 -10.35
CA THR A 525 -4.55 -7.89 -10.86
C THR A 525 -3.67 -6.71 -10.49
N LEU A 526 -2.42 -6.95 -10.12
CA LEU A 526 -1.42 -5.90 -9.93
C LEU A 526 -0.18 -6.24 -10.74
N VAL A 527 0.09 -5.41 -11.75
CA VAL A 527 1.28 -5.49 -12.59
C VAL A 527 2.15 -4.28 -12.31
N TYR A 528 3.43 -4.47 -11.99
CA TYR A 528 4.38 -3.37 -11.87
C TYR A 528 5.44 -3.44 -12.97
N TYR A 529 5.81 -2.27 -13.48
CA TYR A 529 6.64 -2.11 -14.67
C TYR A 529 7.32 -0.73 -14.67
N GLU A 530 8.35 -0.56 -15.49
CA GLU A 530 8.96 0.75 -15.76
C GLU A 530 8.18 1.48 -16.86
N GLY A 531 7.75 2.71 -16.55
CA GLY A 531 7.28 3.69 -17.53
C GLY A 531 8.40 4.62 -18.01
N ASN A 532 8.06 5.68 -18.74
CA ASN A 532 9.07 6.53 -19.38
C ASN A 532 10.08 7.17 -18.40
N TYR A 533 9.63 7.58 -17.21
CA TYR A 533 10.43 8.28 -16.21
C TYR A 533 10.15 7.84 -14.76
N SER A 534 9.31 6.83 -14.59
CA SER A 534 8.79 6.42 -13.28
C SER A 534 8.51 4.94 -13.27
N SER A 535 8.52 4.36 -12.08
CA SER A 535 8.04 3.01 -11.86
C SER A 535 6.53 3.06 -11.62
N MET A 536 5.82 2.27 -12.41
CA MET A 536 4.36 2.30 -12.52
C MET A 536 3.77 1.00 -11.98
N VAL A 537 2.52 1.08 -11.56
CA VAL A 537 1.66 -0.06 -11.26
C VAL A 537 0.39 0.10 -12.10
N SER A 538 -0.07 -1.02 -12.68
CA SER A 538 -1.39 -1.16 -13.29
C SER A 538 -2.24 -2.04 -12.39
N LEU A 539 -3.39 -1.53 -11.95
CA LEU A 539 -4.41 -2.27 -11.22
C LEU A 539 -5.61 -2.47 -12.13
N CYS A 540 -6.06 -3.71 -12.30
CA CYS A 540 -7.30 -4.01 -13.02
C CYS A 540 -8.22 -4.86 -12.13
N SER A 541 -9.53 -4.66 -12.26
CA SER A 541 -10.52 -5.55 -11.65
C SER A 541 -10.70 -6.82 -12.48
N TRP A 542 -10.82 -7.95 -11.81
CA TRP A 542 -11.21 -9.23 -12.42
C TRP A 542 -12.69 -9.52 -12.11
N GLY A 543 -13.51 -9.50 -13.15
CA GLY A 543 -14.91 -9.89 -13.04
C GLY A 543 -15.05 -11.41 -13.06
N VAL A 544 -15.34 -12.03 -11.92
CA VAL A 544 -15.42 -13.51 -11.79
C VAL A 544 -16.56 -14.09 -12.62
N ARG A 545 -17.68 -13.36 -12.77
CA ARG A 545 -18.88 -13.85 -13.46
C ARG A 545 -18.76 -13.75 -14.98
N ASP A 546 -18.22 -12.65 -15.47
CA ASP A 546 -18.03 -12.37 -16.89
C ASP A 546 -16.66 -12.83 -17.40
N LYS A 547 -15.78 -13.27 -16.50
CA LYS A 547 -14.40 -13.71 -16.77
C LYS A 547 -13.63 -12.67 -17.58
N LYS A 548 -13.75 -11.39 -17.19
CA LYS A 548 -13.11 -10.26 -17.89
C LYS A 548 -12.27 -9.41 -16.97
N VAL A 549 -11.14 -8.99 -17.51
CA VAL A 549 -10.33 -7.91 -16.94
C VAL A 549 -10.95 -6.58 -17.36
N SER A 550 -11.21 -5.70 -16.41
CA SER A 550 -11.81 -4.39 -16.66
C SER A 550 -11.26 -3.34 -15.70
N ARG A 551 -11.59 -2.06 -15.95
CA ARG A 551 -11.25 -0.93 -15.06
C ARG A 551 -9.76 -0.88 -14.70
N CYS A 552 -8.89 -0.99 -15.71
CA CYS A 552 -7.45 -0.87 -15.52
C CYS A 552 -7.05 0.58 -15.27
N GLU A 553 -6.33 0.83 -14.18
CA GLU A 553 -5.83 2.13 -13.77
C GLU A 553 -4.32 2.06 -13.57
N ASP A 554 -3.61 2.98 -14.22
CA ASP A 554 -2.16 3.13 -14.07
C ASP A 554 -1.84 4.28 -13.11
N PHE A 555 -0.93 4.05 -12.18
CA PHE A 555 -0.36 5.12 -11.34
C PHE A 555 1.13 4.91 -11.10
N SER A 556 1.82 6.02 -10.89
CA SER A 556 3.22 6.00 -10.50
C SER A 556 3.31 5.74 -9.00
N TRP A 557 3.97 4.65 -8.60
CA TRP A 557 4.28 4.40 -7.19
C TRP A 557 5.62 5.00 -6.79
N LEU A 558 6.47 5.30 -7.77
CA LEU A 558 7.79 5.85 -7.53
C LEU A 558 8.29 6.65 -8.75
N MET A 559 8.58 7.93 -8.54
CA MET A 559 9.01 8.88 -9.59
C MET A 559 10.51 8.76 -9.94
N GLN A 560 10.98 7.53 -10.15
CA GLN A 560 12.34 7.25 -10.63
C GLN A 560 12.39 5.91 -11.36
N LYS A 561 13.41 5.77 -12.21
CA LYS A 561 13.81 4.49 -12.81
C LYS A 561 14.60 3.66 -11.81
N LEU A 562 14.54 2.34 -11.99
CA LEU A 562 15.10 1.37 -11.06
C LEU A 562 16.04 0.45 -11.82
N SER A 563 17.19 0.14 -11.22
CA SER A 563 18.10 -0.87 -11.77
C SER A 563 17.68 -2.28 -11.40
N SER A 564 17.03 -2.45 -10.24
CA SER A 564 16.44 -3.71 -9.79
C SER A 564 15.20 -3.45 -8.94
N VAL A 565 14.19 -4.30 -9.05
CA VAL A 565 12.98 -4.23 -8.24
C VAL A 565 12.35 -5.62 -8.05
N SER A 566 11.94 -5.91 -6.82
CA SER A 566 11.12 -7.06 -6.48
C SER A 566 10.07 -6.63 -5.45
N GLY A 567 8.91 -7.27 -5.48
CA GLY A 567 7.80 -6.90 -4.62
C GLY A 567 7.01 -8.10 -4.16
N VAL A 568 6.31 -7.93 -3.05
CA VAL A 568 5.48 -8.95 -2.42
C VAL A 568 4.27 -8.31 -1.77
N HIS A 569 3.14 -9.04 -1.75
CA HIS A 569 1.94 -8.60 -1.05
C HIS A 569 2.02 -8.99 0.43
N LEU A 570 1.68 -8.04 1.32
CA LEU A 570 1.70 -8.22 2.78
C LEU A 570 0.33 -8.62 3.35
N GLY A 571 -0.72 -8.68 2.53
CA GLY A 571 -2.09 -8.70 3.02
C GLY A 571 -2.63 -7.28 3.29
N GLY A 572 -3.95 -7.16 3.48
CA GLY A 572 -4.62 -5.88 3.76
C GLY A 572 -4.27 -4.79 2.75
N GLY A 573 -4.34 -5.12 1.45
CA GLY A 573 -4.10 -4.19 0.36
C GLY A 573 -2.72 -3.53 0.35
N LYS A 574 -1.72 -4.05 1.06
CA LYS A 574 -0.37 -3.48 1.14
C LYS A 574 0.63 -4.29 0.34
N SER A 575 1.48 -3.59 -0.40
CA SER A 575 2.59 -4.16 -1.14
C SER A 575 3.92 -3.66 -0.57
N PHE A 576 4.85 -4.59 -0.32
CA PHE A 576 6.21 -4.30 0.09
C PHE A 576 7.13 -4.42 -1.12
N MET A 577 7.84 -3.35 -1.44
CA MET A 577 8.78 -3.29 -2.55
C MET A 577 10.19 -3.15 -2.03
N VAL A 578 11.11 -3.89 -2.63
CA VAL A 578 12.55 -3.68 -2.50
C VAL A 578 13.12 -3.30 -3.85
N PHE A 579 13.97 -2.31 -3.90
CA PHE A 579 14.52 -1.83 -5.16
C PHE A 579 15.85 -1.12 -4.99
N SER A 580 16.59 -1.03 -6.07
CA SER A 580 17.79 -0.19 -6.16
C SER A 580 17.60 0.89 -7.21
N THR A 581 18.09 2.09 -6.90
CA THR A 581 18.09 3.21 -7.86
C THR A 581 19.02 2.91 -9.03
N GLU A 582 19.04 3.77 -10.06
CA GLU A 582 20.03 3.65 -11.15
C GLU A 582 21.48 3.71 -10.64
N ALA A 583 21.72 4.37 -9.50
CA ALA A 583 23.02 4.41 -8.82
C ALA A 583 23.29 3.18 -7.94
N GLY A 584 22.42 2.16 -7.97
CA GLY A 584 22.56 0.93 -7.18
C GLY A 584 22.23 1.07 -5.69
N VAL A 585 21.77 2.22 -5.21
CA VAL A 585 21.50 2.41 -3.78
C VAL A 585 20.21 1.67 -3.40
N PRO A 586 20.23 0.73 -2.42
CA PRO A 586 19.07 -0.09 -2.07
C PRO A 586 18.09 0.63 -1.13
N TYR A 587 16.82 0.52 -1.46
CA TYR A 587 15.68 1.02 -0.69
C TYR A 587 14.62 -0.08 -0.53
N TYR A 588 13.74 0.14 0.44
CA TYR A 588 12.43 -0.51 0.48
C TYR A 588 11.34 0.56 0.61
N GLY A 589 10.13 0.21 0.23
CA GLY A 589 8.95 1.05 0.42
C GLY A 589 7.70 0.21 0.52
N VAL A 590 6.66 0.78 1.12
CA VAL A 590 5.33 0.19 1.12
C VAL A 590 4.39 1.13 0.38
N PHE A 591 3.47 0.56 -0.40
CA PHE A 591 2.36 1.31 -0.93
C PHE A 591 1.06 0.51 -0.79
N GLY A 592 -0.04 1.24 -0.63
CA GLY A 592 -1.40 0.70 -0.54
C GLY A 592 -2.06 0.62 -1.91
N LEU A 593 -2.94 -0.36 -2.10
CA LEU A 593 -3.76 -0.47 -3.30
C LEU A 593 -4.94 0.47 -3.19
N SER A 594 -5.06 1.35 -4.18
CA SER A 594 -5.91 2.52 -4.07
C SER A 594 -7.38 2.25 -4.49
N LYS A 595 -8.04 1.17 -4.03
CA LYS A 595 -9.51 1.07 -4.20
C LYS A 595 -10.24 -0.02 -3.40
N LYS A 596 -11.43 0.37 -2.92
CA LYS A 596 -12.67 -0.43 -2.84
C LYS A 596 -13.69 0.21 -3.77
#